data_AF-A0A1Y2FP43-F1
#
_entry.id   AF-A0A1Y2FP43-F1
#
_cell.length_a   1.000
_cell.length_b   1.000
_cell.length_c   1.000
_cell.angle_alpha   90.00
_cell.angle_beta   90.00
_cell.angle_gamma   90.00
#
_symmetry.space_group_name_H-M   'P 1'
#
loop_
_entity.id
_entity.type
_entity.pdbx_description
1 polymer ?
#
loop_
_entity_poly.entity_id
_entity_poly.type
_entity_poly.pdbx_seq_one_letter_code
_entity_poly.pdbx_strand_id
1 'polypeptide(L)'
;MKHTAKSNIISIRAPPHVELAVGFNGIRATRPRLTGTVEVRSPAGNPIPVVFISLALYVHENTVCSPPGKSLVSPSQKLSTTTLVGKELLLWEAQEASGYQTLEVLSMDIPFCMPLPEETLPATLIHPSRSTTYELVATLHASGINSERFAIEVIMERFDHLPIWGMFEQTQKLLPVSVDHIVEMQCMLPRTCVGPGDRLTTTVTLVGNPDWEAKVKKVRCKELLFTIEQVVRYQIDQVFEAFVVTKRLAESRRDLMGAKLADCEGPLEVGITMPVTGRLNDKAIVPHATYTSTTSGKLYSVSFQVVIRASFKGAKEITATHPIIVSQYTECLGST
;
A
#
# COMPACT_ATOMS: atom_id res chain seq x y z
N MET A 1 -13.03 -11.91 -10.72
CA MET A 1 -12.70 -13.34 -10.89
C MET A 1 -13.78 -14.14 -10.18
N LYS A 2 -14.24 -15.24 -10.78
CA LYS A 2 -15.29 -16.10 -10.22
C LYS A 2 -14.70 -16.91 -9.04
N HIS A 3 -15.46 -16.94 -7.95
CA HIS A 3 -15.18 -17.65 -6.70
C HIS A 3 -14.77 -19.12 -6.91
N THR A 4 -13.80 -19.59 -6.11
CA THR A 4 -13.67 -21.02 -5.81
C THR A 4 -13.47 -21.26 -4.31
N ALA A 5 -14.46 -20.85 -3.52
CA ALA A 5 -14.73 -21.48 -2.23
C ALA A 5 -15.95 -22.39 -2.39
N LYS A 6 -15.75 -23.56 -3.03
CA LYS A 6 -16.70 -24.69 -2.97
C LYS A 6 -15.94 -26.01 -3.17
N SER A 7 -15.01 -26.29 -2.27
CA SER A 7 -14.71 -27.69 -1.95
C SER A 7 -15.54 -28.05 -0.72
N ASN A 8 -16.25 -29.17 -0.79
CA ASN A 8 -16.91 -29.75 0.38
C ASN A 8 -15.99 -30.74 1.11
N ILE A 9 -14.77 -30.91 0.61
CA ILE A 9 -13.82 -31.94 1.06
C ILE A 9 -12.69 -31.30 1.87
N ILE A 10 -12.13 -30.20 1.40
CA ILE A 10 -11.03 -29.48 2.08
C ILE A 10 -11.45 -28.05 2.39
N SER A 11 -11.07 -27.55 3.56
CA SER A 11 -11.30 -26.16 3.95
C SER A 11 -10.17 -25.61 4.80
N ILE A 12 -10.05 -24.28 4.86
CA ILE A 12 -9.09 -23.56 5.70
C ILE A 12 -9.87 -22.81 6.76
N ARG A 13 -9.46 -22.94 8.03
CA ARG A 13 -10.02 -22.19 9.15
C ARG A 13 -8.95 -21.39 9.88
N ALA A 14 -9.31 -20.17 10.26
CA ALA A 14 -8.55 -19.40 11.23
C ALA A 14 -8.74 -19.98 12.63
N PRO A 15 -7.78 -19.79 13.56
CA PRO A 15 -7.93 -20.18 14.94
C PRO A 15 -9.10 -19.44 15.62
N PRO A 16 -9.70 -20.00 16.68
CA PRO A 16 -10.73 -19.29 17.45
C PRO A 16 -10.19 -17.97 18.00
N HIS A 17 -10.96 -16.89 17.82
CA HIS A 17 -10.67 -15.54 18.35
C HIS A 17 -9.38 -14.88 17.83
N VAL A 18 -8.73 -15.43 16.81
CA VAL A 18 -7.51 -14.86 16.22
C VAL A 18 -7.67 -14.79 14.70
N GLU A 19 -7.13 -13.74 14.11
CA GLU A 19 -7.05 -13.63 12.65
C GLU A 19 -6.08 -14.68 12.07
N LEU A 20 -6.28 -15.00 10.80
CA LEU A 20 -5.39 -15.91 10.08
C LEU A 20 -3.96 -15.37 10.03
N ALA A 21 -3.81 -14.05 9.84
CA ALA A 21 -2.53 -13.37 9.85
C ALA A 21 -2.15 -12.98 11.29
N VAL A 22 -0.97 -13.43 11.73
CA VAL A 22 -0.44 -13.16 13.07
C VAL A 22 0.89 -12.43 12.94
N GLY A 23 1.05 -11.38 13.75
CA GLY A 23 2.19 -10.46 13.64
C GLY A 23 1.95 -9.41 12.55
N PHE A 24 2.92 -8.53 12.40
CA PHE A 24 2.80 -7.32 11.61
C PHE A 24 3.72 -7.37 10.40
N ASN A 25 3.14 -7.55 9.21
CA ASN A 25 3.91 -7.53 7.95
C ASN A 25 4.74 -6.23 7.85
N GLY A 26 6.00 -6.38 7.44
CA GLY A 26 7.02 -5.33 7.47
C GLY A 26 7.78 -5.17 8.80
N ILE A 27 7.33 -5.78 9.90
CA ILE A 27 7.96 -5.68 11.23
C ILE A 27 8.52 -7.02 11.68
N ARG A 28 9.80 -7.25 11.38
CA ARG A 28 10.52 -8.51 11.63
C ARG A 28 10.41 -9.01 13.09
N ALA A 29 10.45 -8.09 14.06
CA ALA A 29 10.37 -8.42 15.48
C ALA A 29 9.09 -9.19 15.88
N THR A 30 8.01 -9.03 15.10
CA THR A 30 6.72 -9.67 15.38
C THR A 30 6.56 -11.06 14.77
N ARG A 31 7.55 -11.50 13.98
CA ARG A 31 7.56 -12.78 13.25
C ARG A 31 6.25 -13.03 12.48
N PRO A 32 5.98 -12.24 11.42
CA PRO A 32 4.73 -12.30 10.66
C PRO A 32 4.52 -13.67 10.02
N ARG A 33 3.32 -14.21 10.13
CA ARG A 33 2.98 -15.56 9.66
C ARG A 33 1.47 -15.74 9.50
N LEU A 34 1.07 -16.72 8.71
CA LEU A 34 -0.30 -17.20 8.64
C LEU A 34 -0.45 -18.45 9.52
N THR A 35 -1.46 -18.48 10.38
CA THR A 35 -1.76 -19.61 11.26
C THR A 35 -3.20 -20.03 11.12
N GLY A 36 -3.46 -21.33 11.14
CA GLY A 36 -4.81 -21.87 11.04
C GLY A 36 -4.80 -23.39 11.00
N THR A 37 -5.90 -23.95 10.53
CA THR A 37 -6.09 -25.38 10.37
C THR A 37 -6.63 -25.68 8.98
N VAL A 38 -6.03 -26.66 8.30
CA VAL A 38 -6.63 -27.27 7.12
C VAL A 38 -7.45 -28.47 7.56
N GLU A 39 -8.74 -28.42 7.27
CA GLU A 39 -9.69 -29.48 7.62
C GLU A 39 -10.06 -30.28 6.38
N VAL A 40 -9.88 -31.60 6.44
CA VAL A 40 -10.37 -32.56 5.44
C VAL A 40 -11.59 -33.26 6.00
N ARG A 41 -12.70 -33.27 5.26
CA ARG A 41 -13.95 -33.94 5.63
C ARG A 41 -14.44 -34.77 4.47
N SER A 42 -14.65 -36.06 4.73
CA SER A 42 -15.24 -36.96 3.76
C SER A 42 -16.68 -36.54 3.43
N PRO A 43 -17.05 -36.45 2.14
CA PRO A 43 -18.44 -36.30 1.76
C PRO A 43 -19.17 -37.61 1.99
N ALA A 44 -20.27 -37.56 2.74
CA ALA A 44 -21.14 -38.70 3.04
C ALA A 44 -20.48 -39.89 3.75
N GLY A 45 -19.34 -39.69 4.40
CA GLY A 45 -18.68 -40.71 5.23
C GLY A 45 -17.90 -41.78 4.45
N ASN A 46 -17.62 -41.55 3.16
CA ASN A 46 -16.74 -42.41 2.35
C ASN A 46 -15.26 -42.04 2.56
N PRO A 47 -14.37 -42.94 3.00
CA PRO A 47 -12.96 -42.63 3.19
C PRO A 47 -12.29 -42.10 1.92
N ILE A 48 -11.41 -41.11 2.10
CA ILE A 48 -10.65 -40.51 1.00
C ILE A 48 -9.21 -41.03 1.08
N PRO A 49 -8.65 -41.61 0.01
CA PRO A 49 -7.26 -42.08 -0.01
C PRO A 49 -6.29 -40.91 -0.24
N VAL A 50 -5.95 -40.18 0.82
CA VAL A 50 -5.09 -38.99 0.76
C VAL A 50 -3.62 -39.39 0.60
N VAL A 51 -2.94 -38.78 -0.36
CA VAL A 51 -1.48 -38.91 -0.59
C VAL A 51 -0.74 -37.82 0.20
N PHE A 52 -1.03 -36.55 -0.10
CA PHE A 52 -0.45 -35.42 0.62
C PHE A 52 -1.35 -34.18 0.53
N ILE A 53 -1.08 -33.21 1.40
CA ILE A 53 -1.77 -31.93 1.45
C ILE A 53 -0.72 -30.83 1.42
N SER A 54 -0.94 -29.85 0.54
CA SER A 54 -0.07 -28.68 0.43
C SER A 54 -0.83 -27.38 0.66
N LEU A 55 -0.08 -26.34 1.01
CA LEU A 55 -0.59 -25.00 1.27
C LEU A 55 0.32 -23.97 0.58
N ALA A 56 -0.28 -23.06 -0.19
CA ALA A 56 0.44 -22.04 -0.93
C ALA A 56 -0.25 -20.68 -0.81
N LEU A 57 0.53 -19.63 -0.63
CA LEU A 57 0.04 -18.25 -0.65
C LEU A 57 0.38 -17.62 -1.99
N TYR A 58 -0.61 -17.08 -2.68
CA TYR A 58 -0.45 -16.37 -3.95
C TYR A 58 -0.74 -14.90 -3.79
N VAL A 59 0.03 -14.07 -4.49
CA VAL A 59 -0.27 -12.65 -4.71
C VAL A 59 -0.71 -12.46 -6.16
N HIS A 60 -1.87 -11.83 -6.32
CA HIS A 60 -2.43 -11.47 -7.62
C HIS A 60 -2.35 -9.95 -7.77
N GLU A 61 -1.67 -9.50 -8.82
CA GLU A 61 -1.55 -8.11 -9.17
C GLU A 61 -2.22 -7.88 -10.52
N ASN A 62 -3.12 -6.92 -10.59
CA ASN A 62 -3.77 -6.53 -11.84
C ASN A 62 -3.61 -5.04 -12.06
N THR A 63 -3.39 -4.62 -13.31
CA THR A 63 -3.42 -3.22 -13.71
C THR A 63 -4.22 -3.05 -15.00
N VAL A 64 -4.91 -1.92 -15.10
CA VAL A 64 -5.61 -1.48 -16.31
C VAL A 64 -5.16 -0.05 -16.55
N CYS A 65 -4.38 0.17 -17.60
CA CYS A 65 -3.76 1.46 -17.81
C CYS A 65 -3.68 1.82 -19.31
N SER A 66 -3.73 3.12 -19.60
CA SER A 66 -3.57 3.66 -20.94
C SER A 66 -2.30 4.52 -20.95
N PRO A 67 -1.24 4.10 -21.65
CA PRO A 67 0.02 4.84 -21.67
C PRO A 67 -0.18 6.27 -22.21
N PRO A 68 0.46 7.28 -21.59
CA PRO A 68 0.39 8.66 -22.07
C PRO A 68 0.98 8.78 -23.49
N GLY A 69 0.34 9.58 -24.35
CA GLY A 69 0.84 9.87 -25.71
C GLY A 69 0.37 8.91 -26.82
N LYS A 70 -0.41 7.87 -26.51
CA LYS A 70 -1.10 7.06 -27.54
C LYS A 70 -2.52 7.59 -27.76
N SER A 71 -2.96 7.60 -29.02
CA SER A 71 -4.27 8.13 -29.47
C SER A 71 -5.45 7.61 -28.63
N LEU A 72 -6.53 8.40 -28.53
CA LEU A 72 -7.81 8.08 -27.86
C LEU A 72 -8.45 6.75 -28.30
N VAL A 73 -7.93 6.12 -29.36
CA VAL A 73 -8.39 4.86 -29.95
C VAL A 73 -7.54 3.65 -29.50
N SER A 74 -6.41 3.85 -28.83
CA SER A 74 -5.57 2.73 -28.39
C SER A 74 -6.20 1.99 -27.19
N PRO A 75 -6.35 0.66 -27.24
CA PRO A 75 -7.00 -0.10 -26.19
C PRO A 75 -6.19 -0.03 -24.88
N SER A 76 -6.89 0.10 -23.75
CA SER A 76 -6.30 0.01 -22.42
C SER A 76 -5.54 -1.31 -22.27
N GLN A 77 -4.29 -1.25 -21.83
CA GLN A 77 -3.49 -2.44 -21.57
C GLN A 77 -3.89 -3.02 -20.20
N LYS A 78 -4.29 -4.29 -20.20
CA LYS A 78 -4.57 -5.06 -18.99
C LYS A 78 -3.39 -5.98 -18.72
N LEU A 79 -2.78 -5.85 -17.55
CA LEU A 79 -1.72 -6.74 -17.09
C LEU A 79 -2.20 -7.45 -15.83
N SER A 80 -1.85 -8.72 -15.71
CA SER A 80 -2.19 -9.57 -14.58
C SER A 80 -1.03 -10.51 -14.31
N THR A 81 -0.55 -10.52 -13.08
CA THR A 81 0.52 -11.40 -12.61
C THR A 81 0.04 -12.14 -11.38
N THR A 82 0.33 -13.44 -11.33
CA THR A 82 0.16 -14.25 -10.12
C THR A 82 1.53 -14.78 -9.72
N THR A 83 1.94 -14.53 -8.48
CA THR A 83 3.24 -14.98 -7.96
C THR A 83 3.01 -15.78 -6.69
N LEU A 84 3.72 -16.91 -6.56
CA LEU A 84 3.81 -17.65 -5.31
C LEU A 84 4.63 -16.84 -4.30
N VAL A 85 4.06 -16.59 -3.12
CA VAL A 85 4.73 -15.91 -2.02
C VAL A 85 5.56 -16.94 -1.24
N GLY A 86 6.88 -16.76 -1.24
CA GLY A 86 7.78 -17.69 -0.56
C GLY A 86 7.81 -19.06 -1.25
N LYS A 87 7.41 -20.11 -0.52
CA LYS A 87 7.40 -21.49 -1.00
C LYS A 87 6.10 -22.17 -0.62
N GLU A 88 5.66 -23.09 -1.46
CA GLU A 88 4.58 -24.02 -1.12
C GLU A 88 5.01 -24.91 0.05
N LEU A 89 4.11 -25.05 1.02
CA LEU A 89 4.32 -25.81 2.23
C LEU A 89 3.64 -27.17 2.09
N LEU A 90 4.43 -28.24 2.12
CA LEU A 90 3.92 -29.59 2.35
C LEU A 90 3.42 -29.66 3.80
N LEU A 91 2.11 -29.69 4.01
CA LEU A 91 1.52 -29.71 5.35
C LEU A 91 1.51 -31.10 5.95
N TRP A 92 1.23 -32.09 5.12
CA TRP A 92 1.09 -33.47 5.55
C TRP A 92 1.30 -34.40 4.36
N GLU A 93 1.91 -35.55 4.61
CA GLU A 93 2.14 -36.60 3.63
C GLU A 93 1.89 -37.96 4.28
N ALA A 94 1.23 -38.84 3.54
CA ALA A 94 0.97 -40.20 3.97
C ALA A 94 2.29 -40.93 4.21
N GLN A 95 2.51 -41.37 5.45
CA GLN A 95 3.62 -42.25 5.77
C GLN A 95 3.31 -43.67 5.28
N GLU A 96 4.31 -44.42 4.83
CA GLU A 96 4.17 -45.81 4.38
C GLU A 96 3.74 -46.71 5.56
N ALA A 97 2.44 -46.81 5.81
CA ALA A 97 1.90 -47.68 6.83
C ALA A 97 1.70 -49.13 6.32
N SER A 98 1.58 -49.32 5.00
CA SER A 98 1.10 -50.59 4.43
C SER A 98 1.44 -50.79 2.94
N GLY A 99 2.60 -50.31 2.47
CA GLY A 99 3.07 -50.50 1.08
C GLY A 99 2.36 -49.64 0.03
N TYR A 100 1.36 -48.87 0.43
CA TYR A 100 0.72 -47.83 -0.38
C TYR A 100 1.07 -46.45 0.20
N GLN A 101 1.38 -45.49 -0.66
CA GLN A 101 1.64 -44.08 -0.30
C GLN A 101 0.33 -43.29 -0.14
N THR A 102 -0.66 -43.88 0.53
CA THR A 102 -1.98 -43.29 0.75
C THR A 102 -2.51 -43.65 2.12
N LEU A 103 -3.18 -42.71 2.79
CA LEU A 103 -3.96 -42.95 3.99
C LEU A 103 -5.45 -42.74 3.72
N GLU A 104 -6.29 -43.69 4.10
CA GLU A 104 -7.74 -43.52 4.06
C GLU A 104 -8.21 -42.65 5.23
N VAL A 105 -8.78 -41.49 4.91
CA VAL A 105 -9.19 -40.47 5.89
C VAL A 105 -10.68 -40.19 5.76
N LEU A 106 -11.39 -40.29 6.88
CA LEU A 106 -12.77 -39.79 7.01
C LEU A 106 -12.80 -38.31 7.43
N SER A 107 -11.91 -37.94 8.35
CA SER A 107 -11.74 -36.57 8.82
C SER A 107 -10.33 -36.36 9.33
N MET A 108 -9.73 -35.23 9.01
CA MET A 108 -8.38 -34.88 9.48
C MET A 108 -8.25 -33.37 9.62
N ASP A 109 -7.60 -32.94 10.70
CA ASP A 109 -7.34 -31.54 11.01
C ASP A 109 -5.84 -31.32 11.14
N ILE A 110 -5.27 -30.52 10.25
CA ILE A 110 -3.84 -30.27 10.21
C ILE A 110 -3.60 -28.80 10.56
N PRO A 111 -3.10 -28.49 11.76
CA PRO A 111 -2.70 -27.13 12.08
C PRO A 111 -1.48 -26.73 11.25
N PHE A 112 -1.45 -25.47 10.84
CA PHE A 112 -0.32 -24.91 10.10
C PHE A 112 0.15 -23.59 10.68
N CYS A 113 1.42 -23.31 10.42
CA CYS A 113 2.08 -22.05 10.72
C CYS A 113 3.03 -21.73 9.57
N MET A 114 2.58 -20.88 8.65
CA MET A 114 3.31 -20.49 7.44
C MET A 114 3.97 -19.12 7.66
N PRO A 115 5.30 -19.04 7.86
CA PRO A 115 5.98 -17.76 7.99
C PRO A 115 5.88 -16.95 6.70
N LEU A 116 5.65 -15.64 6.83
CA LEU A 116 5.77 -14.73 5.69
C LEU A 116 7.25 -14.48 5.36
N PRO A 117 7.60 -14.20 4.10
CA PRO A 117 8.98 -13.92 3.71
C PRO A 117 9.53 -12.68 4.44
N GLU A 118 10.85 -12.57 4.52
CA GLU A 118 11.51 -11.40 5.13
C GLU A 118 11.37 -10.12 4.29
N GLU A 119 11.12 -10.27 2.99
CA GLU A 119 10.82 -9.16 2.09
C GLU A 119 9.40 -8.66 2.37
N THR A 120 9.26 -7.34 2.54
CA THR A 120 7.96 -6.74 2.88
C THR A 120 6.98 -6.91 1.74
N LEU A 121 5.89 -7.61 2.03
CA LEU A 121 4.82 -7.83 1.05
C LEU A 121 4.03 -6.53 0.81
N PRO A 122 3.63 -6.23 -0.43
CA PRO A 122 2.75 -5.11 -0.72
C PRO A 122 1.42 -5.22 0.05
N ALA A 123 0.89 -4.09 0.47
CA ALA A 123 -0.43 -4.06 1.09
C ALA A 123 -1.52 -4.47 0.09
N THR A 124 -2.56 -5.15 0.57
CA THR A 124 -3.79 -5.38 -0.19
C THR A 124 -4.38 -4.04 -0.61
N LEU A 125 -4.64 -3.89 -1.91
CA LEU A 125 -5.19 -2.67 -2.50
C LEU A 125 -6.18 -3.04 -3.59
N ILE A 126 -7.36 -2.42 -3.59
CA ILE A 126 -8.38 -2.66 -4.61
C ILE A 126 -8.77 -1.30 -5.20
N HIS A 127 -8.44 -1.08 -6.47
CA HIS A 127 -8.81 0.11 -7.22
C HIS A 127 -9.22 -0.28 -8.66
N PRO A 128 -10.15 0.43 -9.32
CA PRO A 128 -10.62 0.05 -10.66
C PRO A 128 -9.50 -0.12 -11.71
N SER A 129 -8.43 0.67 -11.60
CA SER A 129 -7.26 0.60 -12.51
C SER A 129 -6.09 -0.26 -12.01
N ARG A 130 -6.12 -0.73 -10.75
CA ARG A 130 -5.01 -1.47 -10.15
C ARG A 130 -5.45 -2.23 -8.90
N SER A 131 -4.98 -3.45 -8.71
CA SER A 131 -5.27 -4.21 -7.50
C SER A 131 -4.13 -5.13 -7.13
N THR A 132 -3.91 -5.31 -5.83
CA THR A 132 -3.09 -6.37 -5.25
C THR A 132 -3.93 -7.12 -4.22
N THR A 133 -4.13 -8.41 -4.43
CA THR A 133 -4.92 -9.30 -3.56
C THR A 133 -4.15 -10.58 -3.26
N TYR A 134 -4.40 -11.19 -2.10
CA TYR A 134 -3.74 -12.42 -1.70
C TYR A 134 -4.74 -13.57 -1.55
N GLU A 135 -4.33 -14.76 -1.97
CA GLU A 135 -5.13 -15.98 -1.91
C GLU A 135 -4.31 -17.08 -1.23
N LEU A 136 -4.80 -17.62 -0.12
CA LEU A 136 -4.24 -18.80 0.53
C LEU A 136 -4.98 -20.03 0.01
N VAL A 137 -4.24 -20.95 -0.60
CA VAL A 137 -4.79 -22.13 -1.30
C VAL A 137 -4.29 -23.39 -0.63
N ALA A 138 -5.21 -24.21 -0.15
CA ALA A 138 -4.95 -25.58 0.29
C ALA A 138 -5.30 -26.55 -0.84
N THR A 139 -4.39 -27.48 -1.12
CA THR A 139 -4.58 -28.50 -2.16
C THR A 139 -4.52 -29.89 -1.53
N LEU A 140 -5.57 -30.68 -1.75
CA LEU A 140 -5.65 -32.09 -1.37
C LEU A 140 -5.25 -32.95 -2.58
N HIS A 141 -4.20 -33.75 -2.43
CA HIS A 141 -3.83 -34.77 -3.40
C HIS A 141 -4.27 -36.13 -2.89
N ALA A 142 -5.20 -36.76 -3.61
CA ALA A 142 -5.73 -38.08 -3.28
C ALA A 142 -5.49 -39.05 -4.44
N SER A 143 -5.34 -40.34 -4.13
CA SER A 143 -5.15 -41.37 -5.15
C SER A 143 -6.47 -41.68 -5.85
N GLY A 144 -6.45 -41.78 -7.18
CA GLY A 144 -7.64 -42.09 -7.97
C GLY A 144 -8.69 -40.97 -8.07
N ILE A 145 -8.43 -39.79 -7.48
CA ILE A 145 -9.30 -38.61 -7.56
C ILE A 145 -8.47 -37.39 -8.00
N ASN A 146 -9.07 -36.48 -8.75
CA ASN A 146 -8.42 -35.20 -9.09
C ASN A 146 -8.11 -34.40 -7.82
N SER A 147 -7.02 -33.63 -7.85
CA SER A 147 -6.66 -32.77 -6.73
C SER A 147 -7.77 -31.74 -6.45
N GLU A 148 -8.23 -31.68 -5.21
CA GLU A 148 -9.23 -30.73 -4.73
C GLU A 148 -8.53 -29.49 -4.18
N ARG A 149 -9.08 -28.30 -4.47
CA ARG A 149 -8.50 -27.02 -4.04
C ARG A 149 -9.53 -26.22 -3.27
N PHE A 150 -9.10 -25.61 -2.18
CA PHE A 150 -9.88 -24.63 -1.45
C PHE A 150 -9.05 -23.39 -1.20
N ALA A 151 -9.63 -22.23 -1.51
CA ALA A 151 -8.95 -20.96 -1.45
C ALA A 151 -9.72 -19.96 -0.58
N ILE A 152 -8.98 -19.19 0.20
CA ILE A 152 -9.50 -18.05 0.97
C ILE A 152 -8.69 -16.80 0.67
N GLU A 153 -9.36 -15.64 0.69
CA GLU A 153 -8.69 -14.36 0.53
C GLU A 153 -7.99 -13.95 1.84
N VAL A 154 -6.82 -13.35 1.71
CA VAL A 154 -6.02 -12.83 2.84
C VAL A 154 -5.81 -11.33 2.67
N ILE A 155 -5.99 -10.58 3.76
CA ILE A 155 -5.69 -9.15 3.79
C ILE A 155 -4.26 -8.98 4.30
N MET A 156 -3.42 -8.35 3.49
CA MET A 156 -2.08 -7.95 3.90
C MET A 156 -2.06 -6.46 4.18
N GLU A 157 -1.78 -6.08 5.41
CA GLU A 157 -1.57 -4.68 5.80
C GLU A 157 -0.08 -4.38 5.95
N ARG A 158 0.29 -3.10 5.90
CA ARG A 158 1.68 -2.65 6.10
C ARG A 158 1.79 -1.85 7.38
N PHE A 159 2.24 -2.52 8.43
CA PHE A 159 2.37 -1.94 9.77
C PHE A 159 3.69 -1.19 9.94
N ASP A 160 4.66 -1.43 9.07
CA ASP A 160 5.89 -0.64 8.99
C ASP A 160 5.64 0.80 8.50
N HIS A 161 4.44 1.08 8.01
CA HIS A 161 3.98 2.41 7.62
C HIS A 161 3.07 3.07 8.66
N LEU A 162 3.05 2.63 9.94
CA LEU A 162 2.19 3.29 10.92
C LEU A 162 2.77 4.64 11.39
N PRO A 163 1.95 5.70 11.50
CA PRO A 163 2.40 7.01 12.01
C PRO A 163 2.97 6.96 13.43
N ILE A 164 2.61 5.95 14.23
CA ILE A 164 3.06 5.78 15.62
C ILE A 164 4.56 5.48 15.75
N TRP A 165 5.23 5.07 14.66
CA TRP A 165 6.66 4.78 14.73
C TRP A 165 7.45 6.09 14.78
N GLY A 166 8.26 6.26 15.84
CA GLY A 166 9.09 7.45 16.03
C GLY A 166 10.06 7.76 14.87
N MET A 167 10.38 6.77 14.03
CA MET A 167 11.16 6.99 12.80
C MET A 167 10.48 7.96 11.82
N PHE A 168 9.15 8.10 11.87
CA PHE A 168 8.40 9.02 11.01
C PHE A 168 8.15 10.39 11.63
N GLU A 169 8.51 10.58 12.91
CA GLU A 169 8.55 11.87 13.59
C GLU A 169 9.85 12.65 13.33
N GLN A 170 10.69 12.15 12.42
CA GLN A 170 11.88 12.87 11.99
C GLN A 170 11.51 14.03 11.07
N THR A 171 11.81 15.26 11.53
CA THR A 171 11.55 16.47 10.75
C THR A 171 12.40 16.49 9.48
N GLN A 172 11.75 16.56 8.32
CA GLN A 172 12.41 16.82 7.05
C GLN A 172 12.55 18.33 6.83
N LYS A 173 13.78 18.79 6.60
CA LYS A 173 14.08 20.18 6.25
C LYS A 173 14.55 20.26 4.80
N LEU A 174 13.89 21.09 4.01
CA LEU A 174 14.31 21.44 2.65
C LEU A 174 14.60 22.95 2.58
N LEU A 175 15.62 23.31 1.79
CA LEU A 175 16.05 24.69 1.56
C LEU A 175 16.12 24.99 0.05
N PRO A 176 15.03 24.85 -0.71
CA PRO A 176 15.05 25.21 -2.13
C PRO A 176 15.26 26.71 -2.33
N VAL A 177 16.07 27.02 -3.33
CA VAL A 177 16.35 28.39 -3.79
C VAL A 177 15.62 28.63 -5.10
N SER A 178 15.13 29.85 -5.31
CA SER A 178 14.53 30.22 -6.60
C SER A 178 15.55 30.12 -7.73
N VAL A 179 15.08 29.81 -8.94
CA VAL A 179 15.97 29.66 -10.12
C VAL A 179 16.73 30.96 -10.44
N ASP A 180 16.16 32.11 -10.08
CA ASP A 180 16.79 33.43 -10.20
C ASP A 180 17.63 33.83 -8.98
N HIS A 181 17.75 32.96 -7.98
CA HIS A 181 18.53 33.14 -6.75
C HIS A 181 18.16 34.37 -5.91
N ILE A 182 16.93 34.88 -6.05
CA ILE A 182 16.45 36.09 -5.34
C ILE A 182 15.83 35.71 -3.98
N VAL A 183 15.16 34.56 -3.90
CA VAL A 183 14.42 34.13 -2.71
C VAL A 183 14.80 32.70 -2.38
N GLU A 184 15.00 32.44 -1.10
CA GLU A 184 15.18 31.11 -0.52
C GLU A 184 13.95 30.75 0.30
N MET A 185 13.53 29.49 0.22
CA MET A 185 12.42 28.96 1.00
C MET A 185 12.93 27.84 1.89
N GLN A 186 12.70 27.96 3.20
CA GLN A 186 12.93 26.89 4.16
C GLN A 186 11.60 26.21 4.48
N CYS A 187 11.46 24.93 4.16
CA CYS A 187 10.32 24.10 4.52
C CYS A 187 10.71 23.10 5.60
N MET A 188 9.91 23.02 6.66
CA MET A 188 10.07 22.04 7.73
C MET A 188 8.81 21.21 7.87
N LEU A 189 8.92 19.93 7.55
CA LEU A 189 7.83 18.97 7.67
C LEU A 189 8.12 18.06 8.87
N PRO A 190 7.37 18.20 9.99
CA PRO A 190 7.69 17.52 11.25
C PRO A 190 7.42 16.01 11.21
N ARG A 191 6.46 15.58 10.40
CA ARG A 191 6.06 14.17 10.27
C ARG A 191 5.97 13.76 8.81
N THR A 192 6.42 12.55 8.53
CA THR A 192 6.54 12.01 7.16
C THR A 192 5.59 10.86 6.89
N CYS A 193 4.89 10.37 7.91
CA CYS A 193 3.86 9.35 7.78
C CYS A 193 2.51 9.91 8.25
N VAL A 194 1.46 9.65 7.46
CA VAL A 194 0.09 10.09 7.74
C VAL A 194 -0.92 8.98 7.42
N GLY A 195 -1.94 8.85 8.25
CA GLY A 195 -3.15 8.07 7.98
C GLY A 195 -4.24 8.90 7.30
N PRO A 196 -5.34 8.26 6.88
CA PRO A 196 -6.52 8.96 6.37
C PRO A 196 -7.15 9.82 7.48
N GLY A 197 -7.42 11.10 7.19
CA GLY A 197 -8.00 12.05 8.15
C GLY A 197 -6.97 12.83 8.96
N ASP A 198 -5.70 12.40 8.97
CA ASP A 198 -4.65 13.09 9.69
C ASP A 198 -4.37 14.47 9.07
N ARG A 199 -4.09 15.45 9.93
CA ARG A 199 -3.66 16.79 9.51
C ARG A 199 -2.14 16.84 9.40
N LEU A 200 -1.66 17.27 8.24
CA LEU A 200 -0.26 17.54 8.00
C LEU A 200 -0.03 19.05 8.03
N THR A 201 0.90 19.50 8.88
CA THR A 201 1.30 20.90 9.02
C THR A 201 2.77 21.07 8.71
N THR A 202 3.13 22.14 8.02
CA THR A 202 4.52 22.52 7.73
C THR A 202 4.76 23.96 8.13
N THR A 203 6.00 24.26 8.48
CA THR A 203 6.46 25.64 8.68
C THR A 203 7.30 26.05 7.49
N VAL A 204 6.94 27.16 6.85
CA VAL A 204 7.63 27.75 5.71
C VAL A 204 8.23 29.08 6.11
N THR A 205 9.53 29.29 5.89
CA THR A 205 10.18 30.60 6.06
C THR A 205 10.69 31.06 4.71
N LEU A 206 10.45 32.32 4.36
CA LEU A 206 10.87 32.92 3.11
C LEU A 206 11.96 33.96 3.40
N VAL A 207 13.12 33.80 2.79
CA VAL A 207 14.28 34.66 3.03
C VAL A 207 14.72 35.27 1.70
N GLY A 208 14.91 36.59 1.67
CA GLY A 208 15.48 37.25 0.50
C GLY A 208 16.99 37.10 0.46
N ASN A 209 17.56 36.91 -0.72
CA ASN A 209 19.01 36.86 -0.87
C ASN A 209 19.64 38.24 -0.59
N PRO A 210 20.55 38.38 0.39
CA PRO A 210 21.18 39.66 0.73
C PRO A 210 22.00 40.25 -0.43
N ASP A 211 22.53 39.45 -1.34
CA ASP A 211 23.31 39.94 -2.49
C ASP A 211 22.46 40.75 -3.49
N TRP A 212 21.13 40.59 -3.44
CA TRP A 212 20.17 41.18 -4.38
C TRP A 212 19.15 42.10 -3.72
N GLU A 213 19.52 42.83 -2.66
CA GLU A 213 18.61 43.69 -1.88
C GLU A 213 17.67 44.58 -2.72
N ALA A 214 18.19 45.21 -3.78
CA ALA A 214 17.42 46.12 -4.63
C ALA A 214 16.29 45.39 -5.41
N LYS A 215 16.49 44.11 -5.74
CA LYS A 215 15.47 43.25 -6.35
C LYS A 215 14.54 42.69 -5.28
N VAL A 216 15.09 42.22 -4.16
CA VAL A 216 14.34 41.69 -3.02
C VAL A 216 13.27 42.66 -2.52
N LYS A 217 13.60 43.96 -2.37
CA LYS A 217 12.65 45.00 -1.94
C LYS A 217 11.43 45.16 -2.87
N LYS A 218 11.54 44.73 -4.13
CA LYS A 218 10.46 44.77 -5.13
C LYS A 218 9.63 43.49 -5.16
N VAL A 219 10.10 42.40 -4.54
CA VAL A 219 9.38 41.13 -4.48
C VAL A 219 8.13 41.28 -3.60
N ARG A 220 7.02 40.73 -4.08
CA ARG A 220 5.77 40.58 -3.31
C ARG A 220 5.35 39.12 -3.26
N CYS A 221 5.00 38.62 -2.09
CA CYS A 221 4.54 37.24 -1.90
C CYS A 221 3.06 37.16 -2.28
N LYS A 222 2.72 36.27 -3.21
CA LYS A 222 1.34 36.13 -3.69
C LYS A 222 0.60 35.06 -2.87
N GLU A 223 1.08 33.82 -2.93
CA GLU A 223 0.42 32.70 -2.28
C GLU A 223 1.43 31.61 -1.90
N LEU A 224 1.08 30.85 -0.88
CA LEU A 224 1.63 29.54 -0.58
C LEU A 224 0.60 28.47 -0.91
N LEU A 225 0.99 27.51 -1.72
CA LEU A 225 0.19 26.37 -2.11
C LEU A 225 0.77 25.11 -1.47
N PHE A 226 -0.08 24.33 -0.81
CA PHE A 226 0.27 23.06 -0.18
C PHE A 226 -0.61 21.98 -0.79
N THR A 227 -0.01 21.00 -1.47
CA THR A 227 -0.76 19.94 -2.15
C THR A 227 -0.25 18.56 -1.77
N ILE A 228 -1.18 17.63 -1.58
CA ILE A 228 -0.87 16.20 -1.50
C ILE A 228 -1.05 15.59 -2.88
N GLU A 229 -0.02 14.94 -3.39
CA GLU A 229 -0.03 14.27 -4.68
C GLU A 229 0.21 12.77 -4.49
N GLN A 230 -0.64 11.96 -5.14
CA GLN A 230 -0.44 10.53 -5.32
C GLN A 230 0.31 10.30 -6.64
N VAL A 231 1.44 9.63 -6.54
CA VAL A 231 2.29 9.28 -7.68
C VAL A 231 2.20 7.77 -7.88
N VAL A 232 1.52 7.36 -8.93
CA VAL A 232 1.40 5.96 -9.35
C VAL A 232 2.38 5.69 -10.48
N ARG A 233 3.32 4.77 -10.29
CA ARG A 233 4.22 4.32 -11.36
C ARG A 233 3.76 2.95 -11.82
N TYR A 234 3.53 2.79 -13.12
CA TYR A 234 3.22 1.51 -13.73
C TYR A 234 4.49 0.90 -14.31
N GLN A 235 4.74 -0.36 -13.98
CA GLN A 235 5.83 -1.16 -14.54
C GLN A 235 5.23 -2.11 -15.58
N ILE A 236 5.63 -1.92 -16.84
CA ILE A 236 5.15 -2.72 -17.96
C ILE A 236 6.33 -3.55 -18.46
N ASP A 237 6.31 -4.86 -18.21
CA ASP A 237 7.42 -5.79 -18.54
C ASP A 237 7.85 -5.76 -20.02
N GLN A 238 7.00 -5.27 -20.93
CA GLN A 238 7.25 -5.23 -22.37
C GLN A 238 7.81 -3.90 -22.89
N VAL A 239 7.84 -2.86 -22.06
CA VAL A 239 8.36 -1.54 -22.42
C VAL A 239 9.33 -1.15 -21.31
N PHE A 240 10.61 -0.95 -21.62
CA PHE A 240 11.63 -0.47 -20.67
C PHE A 240 11.30 0.90 -20.02
N GLU A 241 10.11 1.44 -20.29
CA GLU A 241 9.66 2.74 -19.82
C GLU A 241 8.47 2.54 -18.88
N ALA A 242 8.74 2.69 -17.58
CA ALA A 242 7.70 2.93 -16.60
C ALA A 242 7.07 4.30 -16.87
N PHE A 243 5.75 4.40 -16.88
CA PHE A 243 5.09 5.69 -16.92
C PHE A 243 4.47 6.05 -15.57
N VAL A 244 4.39 7.35 -15.34
CA VAL A 244 4.01 7.93 -14.05
C VAL A 244 2.72 8.70 -14.22
N VAL A 245 1.74 8.40 -13.37
CA VAL A 245 0.49 9.16 -13.27
C VAL A 245 0.48 9.84 -11.91
N THR A 246 0.49 11.17 -11.93
CA THR A 246 0.38 11.99 -10.73
C THR A 246 -1.05 12.52 -10.61
N LYS A 247 -1.69 12.27 -9.46
CA LYS A 247 -3.02 12.77 -9.13
C LYS A 247 -2.94 13.62 -7.87
N ARG A 248 -3.39 14.87 -7.95
CA ARG A 248 -3.57 15.72 -6.78
C ARG A 248 -4.77 15.21 -5.97
N LEU A 249 -4.53 14.92 -4.69
CA LEU A 249 -5.55 14.40 -3.77
C LEU A 249 -6.19 15.49 -2.92
N ALA A 250 -5.38 16.47 -2.50
CA ALA A 250 -5.86 17.59 -1.71
C ALA A 250 -5.01 18.83 -2.02
N GLU A 251 -5.61 20.00 -1.84
CA GLU A 251 -4.95 21.30 -1.94
C GLU A 251 -5.38 22.22 -0.78
N SER A 252 -4.43 22.98 -0.26
CA SER A 252 -4.63 24.06 0.70
C SER A 252 -3.86 25.28 0.22
N ARG A 253 -4.51 26.43 0.22
CA ARG A 253 -3.92 27.71 -0.24
C ARG A 253 -3.93 28.71 0.90
N ARG A 254 -2.79 29.35 1.11
CA ARG A 254 -2.65 30.53 1.98
C ARG A 254 -2.31 31.73 1.11
N ASP A 255 -3.26 32.66 0.98
CA ASP A 255 -3.02 33.93 0.31
C ASP A 255 -2.15 34.83 1.19
N LEU A 256 -1.12 35.44 0.60
CA LEU A 256 -0.22 36.39 1.26
C LEU A 256 -0.54 37.85 0.86
N MET A 257 -1.59 38.06 0.08
CA MET A 257 -2.17 39.35 -0.29
C MET A 257 -1.17 40.33 -0.92
N GLY A 258 -0.10 39.82 -1.54
CA GLY A 258 0.94 40.68 -2.10
C GLY A 258 1.76 41.39 -1.03
N ALA A 259 1.92 40.83 0.18
CA ALA A 259 2.81 41.35 1.22
C ALA A 259 4.25 41.47 0.71
N LYS A 260 5.03 42.42 1.25
CA LYS A 260 6.45 42.52 0.90
C LYS A 260 7.19 41.31 1.45
N LEU A 261 8.25 40.87 0.78
CA LEU A 261 9.03 39.73 1.28
C LEU A 261 9.55 39.97 2.71
N ALA A 262 9.96 41.19 3.02
CA ALA A 262 10.40 41.60 4.37
C ALA A 262 9.30 41.43 5.44
N ASP A 263 8.02 41.57 5.05
CA ASP A 263 6.89 41.38 5.98
C ASP A 263 6.59 39.88 6.22
N CYS A 264 7.21 39.00 5.42
CA CYS A 264 7.07 37.54 5.46
C CYS A 264 8.29 36.83 6.10
N GLU A 265 9.22 37.57 6.72
CA GLU A 265 10.48 37.02 7.29
C GLU A 265 10.28 36.10 8.52
N GLY A 266 9.04 35.79 8.89
CA GLY A 266 8.71 34.86 9.97
C GLY A 266 8.28 33.47 9.49
N PRO A 267 8.19 32.50 10.42
CA PRO A 267 7.63 31.18 10.13
C PRO A 267 6.14 31.28 9.77
N LEU A 268 5.80 30.89 8.55
CA LEU A 268 4.44 30.78 8.04
C LEU A 268 3.97 29.32 8.15
N GLU A 269 3.02 29.06 9.04
CA GLU A 269 2.38 27.74 9.13
C GLU A 269 1.36 27.53 8.00
N VAL A 270 1.43 26.38 7.33
CA VAL A 270 0.42 25.93 6.36
C VAL A 270 0.11 24.47 6.66
N GLY A 271 -1.16 24.09 6.51
CA GLY A 271 -1.55 22.69 6.71
C GLY A 271 -2.64 22.24 5.77
N ILE A 272 -2.78 20.92 5.68
CA ILE A 272 -3.78 20.22 4.89
C ILE A 272 -4.21 18.97 5.63
N THR A 273 -5.42 18.49 5.37
CA THR A 273 -5.91 17.23 5.92
C THR A 273 -5.83 16.16 4.83
N MET A 274 -5.29 14.99 5.18
CA MET A 274 -5.29 13.82 4.30
C MET A 274 -6.73 13.37 4.06
N PRO A 275 -7.20 13.27 2.80
CA PRO A 275 -8.58 12.89 2.54
C PRO A 275 -8.84 11.48 3.04
N VAL A 276 -9.97 11.31 3.75
CA VAL A 276 -10.51 9.98 4.06
C VAL A 276 -11.10 9.43 2.78
N THR A 277 -10.35 8.59 2.05
CA THR A 277 -10.97 7.84 0.95
C THR A 277 -11.83 6.74 1.54
N GLY A 278 -13.08 6.64 1.04
CA GLY A 278 -14.09 5.76 1.62
C GLY A 278 -13.62 4.31 1.70
N ARG A 279 -13.95 3.64 2.81
CA ARG A 279 -13.91 2.18 2.91
C ARG A 279 -14.84 1.62 1.83
N LEU A 280 -14.43 0.56 1.13
CA LEU A 280 -15.38 -0.16 0.28
C LEU A 280 -16.54 -0.61 1.19
N ASN A 281 -17.77 -0.17 0.84
CA ASN A 281 -19.02 -0.56 1.53
C ASN A 281 -19.03 -2.06 1.88
N ASP A 282 -19.76 -2.44 2.94
CA ASP A 282 -20.04 -3.80 3.48
C ASP A 282 -20.42 -4.92 2.48
N LYS A 283 -20.46 -4.62 1.17
CA LYS A 283 -20.67 -5.60 0.09
C LYS A 283 -19.39 -5.98 -0.65
N ALA A 284 -18.26 -5.36 -0.33
CA ALA A 284 -16.97 -5.79 -0.83
C ALA A 284 -16.52 -7.07 -0.15
N ILE A 285 -15.97 -7.98 -0.94
CA ILE A 285 -15.47 -9.30 -0.47
C ILE A 285 -14.36 -9.11 0.59
N VAL A 286 -13.70 -7.94 0.59
CA VAL A 286 -12.64 -7.56 1.53
C VAL A 286 -13.04 -6.27 2.28
N PRO A 287 -13.59 -6.35 3.51
CA PRO A 287 -14.19 -5.22 4.22
C PRO A 287 -13.20 -4.10 4.67
N HIS A 288 -11.90 -4.24 4.40
CA HIS A 288 -10.85 -3.31 4.85
C HIS A 288 -9.92 -2.80 3.73
N ALA A 289 -10.17 -3.15 2.47
CA ALA A 289 -9.31 -2.70 1.37
C ALA A 289 -9.48 -1.18 1.15
N THR A 290 -8.40 -0.41 1.36
CA THR A 290 -8.39 1.06 1.22
C THR A 290 -7.80 1.47 -0.14
N TYR A 291 -8.29 2.56 -0.72
CA TYR A 291 -7.82 3.08 -2.01
C TYR A 291 -6.49 3.85 -1.94
N THR A 292 -6.04 4.21 -0.74
CA THR A 292 -4.91 5.12 -0.54
C THR A 292 -3.94 4.60 0.51
N SER A 293 -2.89 3.94 0.05
CA SER A 293 -1.73 3.60 0.87
C SER A 293 -0.47 3.51 0.05
N THR A 294 0.67 3.79 0.68
CA THR A 294 1.97 3.58 0.08
C THR A 294 2.22 2.07 -0.05
N THR A 295 2.37 1.60 -1.28
CA THR A 295 2.60 0.19 -1.59
C THR A 295 3.43 0.06 -2.85
N SER A 296 4.22 -1.01 -2.94
CA SER A 296 5.06 -1.30 -4.11
C SER A 296 4.94 -2.77 -4.45
N GLY A 297 4.51 -3.04 -5.68
CA GLY A 297 4.36 -4.36 -6.26
C GLY A 297 5.24 -4.55 -7.50
N LYS A 298 5.00 -5.63 -8.26
CA LYS A 298 5.72 -5.88 -9.52
C LYS A 298 5.16 -5.10 -10.70
N LEU A 299 3.84 -4.90 -10.75
CA LEU A 299 3.19 -4.20 -11.86
C LEU A 299 3.02 -2.70 -11.63
N TYR A 300 3.04 -2.26 -10.37
CA TYR A 300 2.89 -0.84 -10.05
C TYR A 300 3.43 -0.51 -8.65
N SER A 301 3.74 0.77 -8.44
CA SER A 301 3.96 1.35 -7.12
C SER A 301 3.10 2.58 -6.92
N VAL A 302 2.62 2.77 -5.68
CA VAL A 302 1.87 3.94 -5.23
C VAL A 302 2.72 4.62 -4.17
N SER A 303 3.12 5.86 -4.46
CA SER A 303 3.88 6.72 -3.55
C SER A 303 3.14 8.06 -3.40
N PHE A 304 3.47 8.79 -2.34
CA PHE A 304 2.84 10.06 -2.03
C PHE A 304 3.90 11.11 -1.78
N GLN A 305 3.59 12.33 -2.16
CA GLN A 305 4.45 13.47 -1.93
C GLN A 305 3.62 14.69 -1.57
N VAL A 306 4.22 15.54 -0.77
CA VAL A 306 3.71 16.86 -0.41
C VAL A 306 4.49 17.87 -1.20
N VAL A 307 3.79 18.69 -1.96
CA VAL A 307 4.38 19.74 -2.76
C VAL A 307 3.98 21.09 -2.15
N ILE A 308 4.99 21.87 -1.78
CA ILE A 308 4.86 23.22 -1.24
C ILE A 308 5.37 24.18 -2.31
N ARG A 309 4.49 25.05 -2.82
CA ARG A 309 4.85 26.03 -3.84
C ARG A 309 4.63 27.43 -3.33
N ALA A 310 5.66 28.27 -3.43
CA ALA A 310 5.59 29.69 -3.15
C ALA A 310 5.60 30.49 -4.46
N SER A 311 4.57 31.32 -4.65
CA SER A 311 4.42 32.17 -5.82
C SER A 311 4.66 33.64 -5.46
N PHE A 312 5.38 34.34 -6.34
CA PHE A 312 5.81 35.72 -6.13
C PHE A 312 5.48 36.62 -7.32
N LYS A 313 5.43 37.93 -7.07
CA LYS A 313 5.53 38.97 -8.10
C LYS A 313 6.93 39.57 -8.01
N GLY A 314 7.68 39.51 -9.10
CA GLY A 314 9.06 40.03 -9.17
C GLY A 314 10.17 39.02 -8.87
N ALA A 315 9.83 37.74 -8.64
CA ALA A 315 10.76 36.61 -8.55
C ALA A 315 10.13 35.35 -9.14
N LYS A 316 10.94 34.34 -9.48
CA LYS A 316 10.46 33.02 -9.93
C LYS A 316 9.84 32.22 -8.78
N GLU A 317 8.87 31.36 -9.11
CA GLU A 317 8.23 30.47 -8.14
C GLU A 317 9.24 29.45 -7.59
N ILE A 318 9.05 29.05 -6.33
CA ILE A 318 9.86 28.02 -5.67
C ILE A 318 8.95 26.85 -5.33
N THR A 319 9.44 25.63 -5.54
CA THR A 319 8.71 24.40 -5.19
C THR A 319 9.59 23.50 -4.32
N ALA A 320 9.07 23.03 -3.20
CA ALA A 320 9.64 21.96 -2.38
C ALA A 320 8.78 20.71 -2.48
N THR A 321 9.39 19.55 -2.65
CA THR A 321 8.70 18.26 -2.70
C THR A 321 9.22 17.36 -1.59
N HIS A 322 8.36 17.04 -0.62
CA HIS A 322 8.63 16.13 0.47
C HIS A 322 7.99 14.76 0.17
N PRO A 323 8.77 13.66 0.12
CA PRO A 323 8.17 12.33 0.07
C PRO A 323 7.51 12.01 1.41
N ILE A 324 6.30 11.46 1.35
CA ILE A 324 5.55 11.02 2.54
C ILE A 324 5.06 9.58 2.38
N ILE A 325 4.82 8.92 3.51
CA ILE A 325 4.24 7.60 3.62
C ILE A 325 2.78 7.75 4.01
N VAL A 326 1.89 7.13 3.27
CA VAL A 326 0.47 7.06 3.60
C VAL A 326 0.15 5.66 4.08
N SER A 327 -0.33 5.57 5.32
CA SER A 327 -0.76 4.31 5.93
C SER A 327 -2.24 4.02 5.61
N GLN A 328 -2.65 2.76 5.70
CA GLN A 328 -4.07 2.37 5.67
C GLN A 328 -4.76 2.60 7.02
N TYR A 329 -3.96 2.80 8.07
CA TYR A 329 -4.45 2.92 9.42
C TYR A 329 -5.07 4.30 9.61
N THR A 330 -6.35 4.30 9.93
CA THR A 330 -6.99 5.46 10.55
C THR A 330 -6.51 5.43 11.99
N GLU A 331 -5.89 6.50 12.50
CA GLU A 331 -5.69 6.62 13.95
C GLU A 331 -6.97 6.12 14.62
N CYS A 332 -6.86 5.10 15.48
CA CYS A 332 -7.93 4.86 16.43
C CYS A 332 -8.16 6.21 17.08
N LEU A 333 -9.31 6.82 16.78
CA LEU A 333 -9.83 7.99 17.47
C LEU A 333 -9.78 7.65 18.97
N GLY A 334 -8.68 8.02 19.60
CA GLY A 334 -8.58 8.12 21.03
C GLY A 334 -9.50 9.27 21.40
N SER A 335 -10.68 8.91 21.89
CA SER A 335 -11.66 9.67 22.67
C SER A 335 -13.07 9.67 22.06
N THR A 336 -13.88 8.70 22.49
CA THR A 336 -14.91 8.94 23.52
C THR A 336 -15.28 7.64 24.20
#